data_AF-A0A7W4XXS1-F1
#
_entry.id   AF-A0A7W4XXS1-F1
#
_cell.length_a   1.000
_cell.length_b   1.000
_cell.length_c   1.000
_cell.angle_alpha   90.00
_cell.angle_beta   90.00
_cell.angle_gamma   90.00
#
_symmetry.space_group_name_H-M   'P 1'
#
loop_
_entity.id
_entity.type
_entity.pdbx_description
1 polymer ?
#
loop_
_entity_poly.entity_id
_entity_poly.type
_entity_poly.pdbx_seq_one_letter_code
_entity_poly.pdbx_strand_id
1 'polypeptide(L)'
;MEHHAAVERGVRTGVVRDADRPGRALRVSAHPAAGAGAGRVVLSTWQGGTCVSTVRLDRAEVVDLLAALGAALLADPAGREGPAAP
;
A
#
# COMPACT_ATOMS: atom_id res chain seq x y z
N MET A 1 1.18 -13.35 -16.95
CA MET A 1 1.42 -12.20 -16.05
C MET A 1 0.05 -11.59 -15.79
N GLU A 2 -0.67 -12.12 -14.81
CA GLU A 2 -2.05 -11.70 -14.55
C GLU A 2 -2.16 -11.18 -13.11
N HIS A 3 -2.60 -9.93 -13.00
CA HIS A 3 -3.08 -9.35 -11.76
C HIS A 3 -4.47 -9.93 -11.46
N HIS A 4 -4.53 -11.00 -10.67
CA HIS A 4 -5.80 -11.54 -10.21
C HIS A 4 -6.32 -10.70 -9.05
N ALA A 5 -7.13 -9.69 -9.36
CA ALA A 5 -8.00 -9.04 -8.40
C ALA A 5 -9.19 -9.97 -8.12
N ALA A 6 -9.15 -10.69 -7.01
CA ALA A 6 -10.28 -11.50 -6.55
C ALA A 6 -11.34 -10.58 -5.94
N VAL A 7 -12.36 -10.25 -6.72
CA VAL A 7 -13.55 -9.52 -6.28
C VAL A 7 -14.48 -10.48 -5.55
N GLU A 8 -14.25 -10.69 -4.24
CA GLU A 8 -15.28 -11.26 -3.37
C GLU A 8 -16.20 -10.13 -2.89
N ARG A 9 -17.43 -10.15 -3.42
CA ARG A 9 -18.61 -9.30 -3.12
C ARG A 9 -18.33 -8.02 -2.33
N GLY A 10 -17.99 -6.95 -3.07
CA GLY A 10 -18.10 -5.55 -2.61
C GLY A 10 -16.85 -4.93 -1.99
N VAL A 11 -15.81 -5.71 -1.70
CA VAL A 11 -14.53 -5.21 -1.19
C VAL A 11 -13.61 -5.01 -2.39
N ARG A 12 -13.28 -3.75 -2.72
CA ARG A 12 -12.19 -3.47 -3.67
C ARG A 12 -10.88 -3.88 -2.99
N THR A 13 -10.40 -5.07 -3.29
CA THR A 13 -9.13 -5.59 -2.79
C THR A 13 -8.03 -5.45 -3.84
N GLY A 14 -6.79 -5.28 -3.39
CA GLY A 14 -5.60 -5.22 -4.25
C GLY A 14 -4.43 -5.95 -3.61
N VAL A 15 -3.50 -6.44 -4.43
CA VAL A 15 -2.28 -7.11 -3.96
C VAL A 15 -1.09 -6.55 -4.72
N VAL A 16 -0.13 -5.98 -3.99
CA VAL A 16 1.17 -5.55 -4.50
C VAL A 16 2.20 -6.57 -4.05
N ARG A 17 2.84 -7.25 -4.99
CA ARG A 17 3.96 -8.17 -4.68
C ARG A 17 5.22 -7.37 -4.52
N ASP A 18 6.02 -7.79 -3.56
CA ASP A 18 7.34 -7.21 -3.38
C ASP A 18 8.29 -7.66 -4.49
N ALA A 19 9.02 -6.70 -5.08
CA ALA A 19 9.96 -6.99 -6.16
C ALA A 19 11.27 -7.61 -5.63
N ASP A 20 11.71 -7.20 -4.44
CA ASP A 20 13.02 -7.55 -3.89
C ASP A 20 12.97 -8.81 -3.01
N ARG A 21 11.80 -9.11 -2.43
CA ARG A 21 11.62 -10.26 -1.54
C ARG A 21 10.51 -11.20 -2.04
N PRO A 22 10.86 -12.33 -2.68
CA PRO A 22 9.86 -13.29 -3.12
C PRO A 22 9.06 -13.81 -1.92
N GLY A 23 7.75 -13.95 -2.12
CA GLY A 23 6.81 -14.36 -1.08
C GLY A 23 6.32 -13.21 -0.18
N ARG A 24 6.89 -12.00 -0.25
CA ARG A 24 6.34 -10.82 0.42
C ARG A 24 5.28 -10.15 -0.44
N ALA A 25 4.16 -9.75 0.17
CA ALA A 25 3.11 -9.00 -0.51
C ALA A 25 2.41 -8.02 0.44
N LEU A 26 2.03 -6.87 -0.08
CA LEU A 26 1.10 -5.93 0.56
C LEU A 26 -0.31 -6.19 0.02
N ARG A 27 -1.26 -6.51 0.89
CA ARG A 27 -2.67 -6.63 0.55
C ARG A 27 -3.44 -5.42 1.03
N VAL A 28 -4.29 -4.89 0.16
CA VAL A 28 -5.19 -3.78 0.41
C VAL A 28 -6.62 -4.32 0.46
N SER A 29 -7.34 -4.04 1.54
CA SER A 29 -8.73 -4.45 1.70
C SER A 29 -9.59 -3.26 2.12
N ALA A 30 -10.61 -2.93 1.33
CA ALA A 30 -11.55 -1.85 1.64
C ALA A 30 -12.77 -2.38 2.42
N HIS A 31 -12.94 -1.94 3.67
CA HIS A 31 -14.09 -2.28 4.48
C HIS A 31 -15.08 -1.11 4.47
N PRO A 32 -16.26 -1.27 3.84
CA PRO A 32 -17.28 -0.23 3.88
C PRO A 32 -17.76 -0.02 5.32
N ALA A 33 -18.26 1.17 5.60
CA ALA A 33 -18.91 1.46 6.87
C ALA A 33 -20.12 0.53 7.08
N ALA A 34 -20.21 -0.09 8.25
CA ALA A 34 -21.45 -0.71 8.70
C ALA A 34 -22.20 0.33 9.57
N GLY A 35 -23.31 0.86 9.07
CA GLY A 35 -24.11 1.86 9.78
C GLY A 35 -23.47 3.26 9.80
N ALA A 36 -23.54 3.95 10.95
CA ALA A 36 -23.09 5.34 11.11
C ALA A 36 -21.56 5.54 11.21
N GLY A 37 -20.76 4.47 11.05
CA GLY A 37 -19.30 4.55 11.09
C GLY A 37 -18.68 5.07 9.80
N ALA A 38 -17.38 5.36 9.81
CA ALA A 38 -16.60 5.62 8.59
C ALA A 38 -16.06 4.29 8.01
N GLY A 39 -15.99 4.20 6.68
CA GLY A 39 -15.30 3.10 6.01
C GLY A 39 -13.79 3.17 6.28
N ARG A 40 -13.10 2.04 6.20
CA ARG A 40 -11.65 1.96 6.43
C ARG A 40 -10.94 1.13 5.37
N VAL A 41 -9.68 1.44 5.12
CA VAL A 41 -8.79 0.63 4.30
C VAL A 41 -7.81 -0.09 5.23
N VAL A 42 -7.60 -1.38 4.99
CA VAL A 42 -6.65 -2.18 5.75
C VAL A 42 -5.50 -2.55 4.81
N LEU A 43 -4.29 -2.16 5.20
CA LEU A 43 -3.05 -2.57 4.58
C LEU A 43 -2.45 -3.69 5.42
N SER A 44 -2.18 -4.84 4.83
CA SER A 44 -1.56 -5.96 5.54
C SER A 44 -0.35 -6.46 4.77
N THR A 45 0.77 -6.61 5.47
CA THR A 45 1.99 -7.20 4.90
C THR A 45 1.98 -8.69 5.18
N TRP A 46 2.12 -9.47 4.13
CA TRP A 46 2.13 -10.92 4.17
C TRP A 46 3.50 -11.45 3.77
N GLN A 47 3.93 -12.51 4.44
CA GLN A 47 5.12 -13.28 4.12
C GLN A 47 4.71 -14.74 3.95
N GLY A 48 4.65 -15.19 2.70
CA GLY A 48 4.02 -16.46 2.35
C GLY A 48 2.53 -16.46 2.77
N GLY A 49 2.19 -17.35 3.71
CA GLY A 49 0.85 -17.49 4.27
C GLY A 49 0.59 -16.71 5.55
N THR A 50 1.56 -15.97 6.08
CA THR A 50 1.47 -15.32 7.40
C THR A 50 1.35 -13.81 7.27
N CYS A 51 0.36 -13.22 7.93
CA CYS A 51 0.27 -11.77 8.09
C CYS A 51 1.24 -11.31 9.17
N VAL A 52 2.21 -10.47 8.81
CA VAL A 52 3.28 -10.01 9.71
C VAL A 52 3.10 -8.57 10.19
N SER A 53 2.26 -7.77 9.51
CA SER A 53 1.91 -6.43 9.94
C SER A 53 0.56 -6.01 9.37
N THR A 54 -0.16 -5.13 10.08
CA THR A 54 -1.43 -4.56 9.63
C THR A 54 -1.51 -3.09 10.05
N VAL A 55 -1.89 -2.23 9.10
CA VAL A 55 -2.21 -0.82 9.33
C VAL A 55 -3.65 -0.59 8.88
N ARG A 56 -4.43 0.14 9.68
CA ARG A 56 -5.81 0.50 9.38
C ARG A 56 -5.83 2.00 9.13
N LEU A 57 -6.37 2.40 8.00
CA LEU A 57 -6.43 3.78 7.55
C LEU A 57 -7.88 4.21 7.43
N ASP A 58 -8.17 5.40 7.94
CA ASP A 58 -9.37 6.14 7.60
C ASP A 58 -9.24 6.83 6.23
N ARG A 59 -10.26 7.63 5.87
CA ARG A 59 -10.27 8.33 4.59
C ARG A 59 -9.17 9.38 4.45
N ALA A 60 -8.88 10.15 5.51
CA ALA A 60 -7.88 11.20 5.47
C ALA A 60 -6.48 10.58 5.35
N GLU A 61 -6.20 9.55 6.14
CA GLU A 61 -4.91 8.85 6.12
C GLU A 61 -4.63 8.16 4.77
N VAL A 62 -5.67 7.68 4.07
CA VAL A 62 -5.52 7.17 2.70
C VAL A 62 -5.10 8.28 1.73
N VAL A 63 -5.66 9.49 1.86
CA VAL A 63 -5.27 10.63 1.01
C VAL A 63 -3.83 11.02 1.28
N ASP A 64 -3.41 11.07 2.55
CA ASP A 64 -2.03 11.37 2.94
C ASP A 64 -1.05 10.32 2.39
N LEU A 65 -1.41 9.04 2.46
CA LEU A 65 -0.60 7.96 1.89
C LEU A 65 -0.45 8.11 0.36
N LEU A 66 -1.53 8.42 -0.36
CA LEU A 66 -1.47 8.64 -1.81
C LEU A 66 -0.58 9.84 -2.16
N ALA A 67 -0.66 10.92 -1.39
CA ALA A 67 0.22 12.08 -1.55
C ALA A 67 1.69 11.71 -1.33
N ALA A 68 1.99 10.94 -0.27
CA ALA A 68 3.35 10.47 0.00
C ALA A 68 3.89 9.55 -1.11
N LEU A 69 3.06 8.65 -1.64
CA LEU A 69 3.42 7.80 -2.78
C LEU A 69 3.71 8.63 -4.04
N GLY A 70 2.89 9.63 -4.33
CA GLY A 70 3.11 10.55 -5.44
C GLY A 70 4.41 11.35 -5.30
N ALA A 71 4.68 11.89 -4.10
CA ALA A 71 5.92 12.61 -3.81
C ALA A 71 7.16 11.72 -3.98
N ALA A 72 7.11 10.47 -3.52
CA ALA A 72 8.22 9.52 -3.66
C ALA A 72 8.54 9.17 -5.13
N LEU A 73 7.54 9.15 -6.01
CA LEU A 73 7.72 8.92 -7.44
C LEU A 73 8.30 10.14 -8.18
N LEU A 74 7.99 11.35 -7.71
CA LEU A 74 8.46 12.60 -8.30
C LEU A 74 9.82 13.05 -7.77
N ALA A 75 10.28 12.49 -6.64
CA ALA A 75 11.61 12.73 -6.12
C ALA A 75 12.65 12.21 -7.15
N ASP A 76 13.33 13.14 -7.80
CA ASP A 76 14.41 12.83 -8.73
C ASP A 76 15.54 12.09 -7.99
N PRO A 77 16.02 10.92 -8.47
CA PRO A 77 17.20 10.26 -7.91
C PRO A 77 18.49 11.11 -8.02
N ALA A 78 18.47 12.26 -8.69
CA ALA A 78 19.57 13.22 -8.75
C ALA A 78 19.85 13.98 -7.43
N GLY A 79 19.25 13.59 -6.31
CA GLY A 79 19.67 13.96 -4.96
C GLY A 79 20.90 13.19 -4.43
N ARG A 80 21.75 12.63 -5.30
CA ARG A 80 23.15 12.43 -4.89
C ARG A 80 23.74 13.83 -4.76
N GLU A 81 23.93 14.27 -3.53
CA GLU A 81 24.95 15.26 -3.20
C GLU A 81 26.24 14.80 -3.90
N GLY A 82 26.56 15.42 -5.02
CA GLY A 82 27.82 15.18 -5.73
C GLY A 82 28.96 15.42 -4.76
N PRO A 83 30.11 14.74 -4.92
CA PRO A 83 31.20 14.86 -3.95
C PRO A 83 31.52 16.34 -3.74
N ALA A 84 31.48 16.78 -2.48
CA ALA A 84 32.03 18.06 -2.07
C ALA A 84 33.43 18.15 -2.69
N ALA A 85 33.56 19.03 -3.69
CA ALA A 85 34.82 19.31 -4.35
C ALA A 85 35.79 19.93 -3.32
N PRO A 86 37.11 19.70 -3.49
CA PRO A 86 38.12 19.86 -2.44
C PRO A 86 38.29 21.29 -1.92
#